data_AF-A0A8I0SMZ1-F1
#
_entry.id   AF-A0A8I0SMZ1-F1
#
_cell.length_a   1.000
_cell.length_b   1.000
_cell.length_c   1.000
_cell.angle_alpha   90.00
_cell.angle_beta   90.00
_cell.angle_gamma   90.00
#
_symmetry.space_group_name_H-M   'P 1'
#
loop_
_entity.id
_entity.type
_entity.pdbx_description
1 polymer ?
#
loop_
_entity_poly.entity_id
_entity_poly.type
_entity_poly.pdbx_seq_one_letter_code
_entity_poly.pdbx_strand_id
1 'polypeptide(L)'
;MSRERAEGALLGLAAGDAASYAALNHRLGSADNYQLGAAGQIRGAIRRFDKQLDDQRVNKRMMPFTLSLDPAIVQFCATDDAEQAAITALALLKAKPDPSASELFDTWLSYVTEDPERTWLSVADRAAVVNAGLGMCPPQTGSDNPHLYDDSSVVRAVPVGVRWAGDPITAATIAARVASATNAEVGVESARVMAATIAHLIATGDIGAAITSGRAQLSEDSWLTRGIDRAFAILEEERSAFAAVPRWSNEIVSPEYSFGNIAAETLPLALAISASTHNFSEGLGLATMIPKLSDTLPALVGALHGARQGMAEIPETWRSRADILHGVCIPSVAGQSMRHLASMLWDERSIG
;
A
#
# COMPACT_ATOMS: atom_id res chain seq x y z
N MET A 1 14.48 -13.08 -14.30
CA MET A 1 14.59 -11.67 -13.88
C MET A 1 14.16 -10.77 -15.03
N SER A 2 13.07 -10.02 -14.87
CA SER A 2 12.51 -9.14 -15.93
C SER A 2 12.30 -7.72 -15.42
N ARG A 3 12.80 -6.72 -16.16
CA ARG A 3 12.51 -5.29 -15.91
C ARG A 3 11.01 -5.02 -15.97
N GLU A 4 10.31 -5.70 -16.87
CA GLU A 4 8.86 -5.56 -17.03
C GLU A 4 8.10 -5.98 -15.76
N ARG A 5 8.61 -6.96 -15.01
CA ARG A 5 8.05 -7.37 -13.70
C ARG A 5 8.33 -6.34 -12.61
N ALA A 6 9.50 -5.71 -12.62
CA ALA A 6 9.79 -4.59 -11.72
C ALA A 6 8.86 -3.40 -11.97
N GLU A 7 8.71 -3.00 -13.23
CA GLU A 7 7.76 -1.95 -13.65
C GLU A 7 6.31 -2.36 -13.33
N GLY A 8 5.97 -3.62 -13.57
CA GLY A 8 4.69 -4.20 -13.22
C GLY A 8 4.39 -4.10 -11.72
N ALA A 9 5.36 -4.35 -10.83
CA ALA A 9 5.16 -4.31 -9.39
C ALA A 9 4.70 -2.91 -8.91
N LEU A 10 5.39 -1.84 -9.31
CA LEU A 10 5.02 -0.48 -8.90
C LEU A 10 3.77 0.03 -9.64
N LEU A 11 3.63 -0.27 -10.93
CA LEU A 11 2.45 0.13 -11.70
C LEU A 11 1.19 -0.61 -11.24
N GLY A 12 1.33 -1.89 -10.90
CA GLY A 12 0.26 -2.72 -10.37
C GLY A 12 -0.21 -2.23 -9.01
N LEU A 13 0.74 -1.83 -8.14
CA LEU A 13 0.43 -1.17 -6.87
C LEU A 13 -0.41 0.08 -7.08
N ALA A 14 0.05 0.99 -7.94
CA ALA A 14 -0.66 2.23 -8.24
C ALA A 14 -2.02 2.01 -8.90
N ALA A 15 -2.13 1.01 -9.78
CA ALA A 15 -3.38 0.63 -10.42
C ALA A 15 -4.39 0.07 -9.40
N GLY A 16 -3.93 -0.74 -8.45
CA GLY A 16 -4.75 -1.28 -7.37
C GLY A 16 -5.26 -0.18 -6.42
N ASP A 17 -4.35 0.68 -5.96
CA ASP A 17 -4.67 1.89 -5.17
C ASP A 17 -5.73 2.75 -5.87
N ALA A 18 -5.52 3.10 -7.15
CA ALA A 18 -6.43 3.95 -7.92
C ALA A 18 -7.88 3.42 -8.00
N ALA A 19 -8.05 2.10 -7.92
CA ALA A 19 -9.35 1.42 -7.98
C ALA A 19 -10.07 1.30 -6.64
N SER A 20 -9.40 1.61 -5.53
CA SER A 20 -9.98 1.50 -4.20
C SER A 20 -11.13 2.50 -3.99
N TYR A 21 -12.07 2.10 -3.12
CA TYR A 21 -13.09 3.02 -2.63
C TYR A 21 -12.48 4.16 -1.79
N ALA A 22 -11.38 3.90 -1.10
CA ALA A 22 -10.65 4.88 -0.32
C ALA A 22 -9.99 5.94 -1.21
N ALA A 23 -9.35 5.56 -2.32
CA ALA A 23 -8.77 6.50 -3.28
C ALA A 23 -9.81 7.49 -3.83
N LEU A 24 -11.05 7.06 -4.05
CA LEU A 24 -12.14 7.99 -4.42
C LEU A 24 -12.35 9.06 -3.35
N ASN A 25 -12.27 8.70 -2.06
CA ASN A 25 -12.39 9.63 -0.94
C ASN A 25 -11.14 10.51 -0.76
N HIS A 26 -9.95 9.97 -1.01
CA HIS A 26 -8.67 10.67 -0.97
C HIS A 26 -8.69 11.84 -1.96
N ARG A 27 -9.03 11.56 -3.22
CA ARG A 27 -9.18 12.53 -4.32
C ARG A 27 -10.09 13.72 -3.99
N LEU A 28 -11.15 13.51 -3.20
CA LEU A 28 -12.07 14.59 -2.80
C LEU A 28 -11.51 15.55 -1.75
N GLY A 29 -10.50 15.12 -1.00
CA GLY A 29 -9.87 15.96 0.01
C GLY A 29 -8.46 16.38 -0.34
N SER A 30 -8.01 16.18 -1.59
CA SER A 30 -6.71 16.64 -2.05
C SER A 30 -6.57 18.14 -1.84
N ALA A 31 -5.36 18.55 -1.50
CA ALA A 31 -5.10 19.88 -0.98
C ALA A 31 -5.12 21.01 -2.03
N ASP A 32 -5.11 20.69 -3.32
CA ASP A 32 -5.30 21.71 -4.36
C ASP A 32 -6.75 22.22 -4.39
N ASN A 33 -7.71 21.42 -3.92
CA ASN A 33 -9.08 21.86 -3.68
C ASN A 33 -9.20 22.83 -2.48
N TYR A 34 -8.11 23.03 -1.73
CA TYR A 34 -8.04 23.97 -0.60
C TYR A 34 -7.90 25.42 -1.10
N GLN A 35 -7.26 25.64 -2.26
CA GLN A 35 -7.20 26.97 -2.91
C GLN A 35 -8.55 27.42 -3.49
N LEU A 36 -9.50 26.50 -3.69
CA LEU A 36 -10.89 26.79 -4.06
C LEU A 36 -11.85 26.85 -2.86
N GLY A 37 -11.34 26.74 -1.62
CA GLY A 37 -12.12 26.82 -0.39
C GLY A 37 -13.04 25.61 -0.12
N ALA A 38 -12.96 24.54 -0.92
CA ALA A 38 -13.99 23.48 -0.95
C ALA A 38 -13.55 22.08 -0.46
N ALA A 39 -12.26 21.70 -0.44
CA ALA A 39 -11.85 20.30 -0.18
C ALA A 39 -12.24 19.75 1.21
N GLY A 40 -11.78 20.42 2.26
CA GLY A 40 -12.13 20.08 3.65
C GLY A 40 -13.63 20.25 3.90
N GLN A 41 -14.27 21.16 3.13
CA GLN A 41 -15.70 21.37 3.17
C GLN A 41 -16.48 20.23 2.49
N ILE A 42 -16.01 19.62 1.40
CA ILE A 42 -16.72 18.55 0.68
C ILE A 42 -16.69 17.26 1.51
N ARG A 43 -15.51 16.77 1.90
CA ARG A 43 -15.39 15.56 2.74
C ARG A 43 -16.10 15.76 4.08
N GLY A 44 -15.94 16.94 4.70
CA GLY A 44 -16.64 17.31 5.92
C GLY A 44 -18.16 17.47 5.75
N ALA A 45 -18.63 17.97 4.61
CA ALA A 45 -20.06 18.07 4.30
C ALA A 45 -20.67 16.70 4.07
N ILE A 46 -20.05 15.82 3.28
CA ILE A 46 -20.50 14.44 3.06
C ILE A 46 -20.69 13.74 4.41
N ARG A 47 -19.68 13.79 5.30
CA ARG A 47 -19.77 13.20 6.64
C ARG A 47 -20.91 13.78 7.48
N ARG A 48 -21.13 15.10 7.44
CA ARG A 48 -22.24 15.76 8.15
C ARG A 48 -23.60 15.36 7.58
N PHE A 49 -23.73 15.27 6.26
CA PHE A 49 -24.96 14.86 5.59
C PHE A 49 -25.25 13.38 5.84
N ASP A 50 -24.25 12.51 5.78
CA ASP A 50 -24.41 11.09 6.11
C ASP A 50 -24.96 10.91 7.53
N LYS A 51 -24.47 11.69 8.51
CA LYS A 51 -25.04 11.70 9.86
C LYS A 51 -26.52 12.11 9.87
N GLN A 52 -26.91 13.11 9.08
CA GLN A 52 -28.31 13.53 8.98
C GLN A 52 -29.18 12.48 8.28
N LEU A 53 -28.63 11.77 7.29
CA LEU A 53 -29.29 10.66 6.61
C LEU A 53 -29.51 9.49 7.57
N ASP A 54 -28.55 9.18 8.44
CA ASP A 54 -28.69 8.18 9.51
C ASP A 54 -29.80 8.57 10.49
N ASP A 55 -29.84 9.84 10.93
CA ASP A 55 -30.90 10.36 11.81
C ASP A 55 -32.31 10.20 11.16
N GLN A 56 -32.37 10.18 9.82
CA GLN A 56 -33.59 9.98 9.02
C GLN A 56 -33.81 8.52 8.57
N ARG A 57 -32.95 7.58 9.00
CA ARG A 57 -32.99 6.16 8.60
C ARG A 57 -32.87 5.96 7.09
N VAL A 58 -32.11 6.80 6.41
CA VAL A 58 -31.80 6.67 4.99
C VAL A 58 -30.54 5.82 4.84
N ASN A 59 -30.66 4.67 4.18
CA ASN A 59 -29.56 3.71 4.03
C ASN A 59 -28.58 4.03 2.88
N LYS A 60 -28.85 5.08 2.10
CA LYS A 60 -27.98 5.53 1.01
C LYS A 60 -27.03 6.59 1.53
N ARG A 61 -25.73 6.36 1.35
CA ARG A 61 -24.69 7.36 1.62
C ARG A 61 -24.63 8.40 0.51
N MET A 62 -24.20 9.59 0.87
CA MET A 62 -23.87 10.63 -0.10
C MET A 62 -22.65 10.22 -0.89
N MET A 63 -22.83 10.06 -2.20
CA MET A 63 -21.69 9.95 -3.12
C MET A 63 -21.13 11.33 -3.42
N PRO A 64 -19.90 11.43 -3.93
CA PRO A 64 -19.31 12.72 -4.25
C PRO A 64 -20.07 13.38 -5.39
N PHE A 65 -20.93 14.34 -5.05
CA PHE A 65 -21.63 15.18 -6.02
C PHE A 65 -21.79 16.59 -5.46
N THR A 66 -21.40 17.60 -6.24
CA THR A 66 -21.94 18.95 -6.11
C THR A 66 -22.13 19.50 -7.53
N LEU A 67 -23.09 20.43 -7.70
CA LEU A 67 -23.33 21.09 -9.00
C LEU A 67 -22.11 21.89 -9.51
N SER A 68 -21.09 22.07 -8.67
CA SER A 68 -19.89 22.86 -8.96
C SER A 68 -18.59 22.05 -8.85
N LEU A 69 -18.65 20.72 -8.66
CA LEU A 69 -17.45 19.89 -8.58
C LEU A 69 -16.86 19.75 -9.99
N ASP A 70 -15.61 20.16 -10.17
CA ASP A 70 -14.86 19.83 -11.38
C ASP A 70 -14.68 18.30 -11.45
N PRO A 71 -15.20 17.61 -12.50
CA PRO A 71 -15.02 16.17 -12.66
C PRO A 71 -13.56 15.73 -12.69
N ALA A 72 -12.62 16.64 -12.98
CA ALA A 72 -11.18 16.40 -12.90
C ALA A 72 -10.73 15.90 -11.51
N ILE A 73 -11.42 16.34 -10.44
CA ILE A 73 -11.05 16.02 -9.05
C ILE A 73 -11.18 14.53 -8.75
N VAL A 74 -12.21 13.87 -9.29
CA VAL A 74 -12.49 12.45 -9.02
C VAL A 74 -11.97 11.53 -10.13
N GLN A 75 -11.13 12.05 -11.03
CA GLN A 75 -10.55 11.21 -12.08
C GLN A 75 -9.79 10.04 -11.49
N PHE A 76 -9.83 8.92 -12.21
CA PHE A 76 -9.11 7.70 -11.84
C PHE A 76 -7.60 7.97 -11.82
N CYS A 77 -7.00 7.95 -10.63
CA CYS A 77 -5.55 8.04 -10.40
C CYS A 77 -5.22 7.43 -9.03
N ALA A 78 -3.95 7.08 -8.83
CA ALA A 78 -3.42 6.53 -7.59
C ALA A 78 -3.32 7.61 -6.50
N THR A 79 -3.25 7.18 -5.24
CA THR A 79 -3.29 8.06 -4.06
C THR A 79 -2.19 7.68 -3.06
N ASP A 80 -2.49 7.59 -1.76
CA ASP A 80 -1.50 7.52 -0.70
C ASP A 80 -0.61 6.28 -0.74
N ASP A 81 -1.14 5.10 -1.05
CA ASP A 81 -0.32 3.88 -1.14
C ASP A 81 0.78 4.00 -2.19
N ALA A 82 0.43 4.46 -3.39
CA ALA A 82 1.38 4.66 -4.47
C ALA A 82 2.34 5.82 -4.18
N GLU A 83 1.85 6.89 -3.56
CA GLU A 83 2.66 8.04 -3.16
C GLU A 83 3.69 7.65 -2.09
N GLN A 84 3.31 6.85 -1.08
CA GLN A 84 4.21 6.31 -0.07
C GLN A 84 5.25 5.35 -0.65
N ALA A 85 4.84 4.48 -1.59
CA ALA A 85 5.75 3.63 -2.33
C ALA A 85 6.74 4.46 -3.16
N ALA A 86 6.30 5.55 -3.80
CA ALA A 86 7.18 6.44 -4.55
C ALA A 86 8.21 7.16 -3.66
N ILE A 87 7.81 7.64 -2.47
CA ILE A 87 8.74 8.24 -1.50
C ILE A 87 9.81 7.21 -1.10
N THR A 88 9.41 5.96 -0.86
CA THR A 88 10.38 4.91 -0.54
C THR A 88 11.33 4.64 -1.70
N ALA A 89 10.83 4.58 -2.95
CA ALA A 89 11.68 4.47 -4.13
C ALA A 89 12.69 5.61 -4.22
N LEU A 90 12.24 6.85 -4.03
CA LEU A 90 13.07 8.05 -4.04
C LEU A 90 14.10 8.05 -2.89
N ALA A 91 13.74 7.57 -1.72
CA ALA A 91 14.66 7.41 -0.59
C ALA A 91 15.76 6.39 -0.91
N LEU A 92 15.40 5.23 -1.46
CA LEU A 92 16.35 4.19 -1.85
C LEU A 92 17.33 4.65 -2.95
N LEU A 93 16.86 5.43 -3.93
CA LEU A 93 17.69 5.97 -5.02
C LEU A 93 18.67 7.06 -4.55
N LYS A 94 18.35 7.77 -3.46
CA LYS A 94 19.24 8.79 -2.86
C LYS A 94 20.21 8.19 -1.84
N ALA A 95 19.87 7.05 -1.28
CA ALA A 95 20.59 6.46 -0.16
C ALA A 95 21.85 5.70 -0.60
N LYS A 96 22.73 5.44 0.37
CA LYS A 96 23.91 4.59 0.17
C LYS A 96 23.52 3.13 -0.09
N PRO A 97 24.42 2.28 -0.60
CA PRO A 97 24.13 0.86 -0.90
C PRO A 97 23.61 0.02 0.28
N ASP A 98 23.99 0.36 1.52
CA ASP A 98 23.51 -0.27 2.76
C ASP A 98 22.94 0.82 3.70
N PRO A 99 21.73 1.32 3.42
CA PRO A 99 21.22 2.53 4.07
C PRO A 99 20.71 2.25 5.48
N SER A 100 20.98 3.18 6.39
CA SER A 100 20.46 3.10 7.77
C SER A 100 18.96 3.48 7.83
N ALA A 101 18.26 3.06 8.89
CA ALA A 101 16.86 3.46 9.09
C ALA A 101 16.71 4.99 9.20
N SER A 102 17.63 5.67 9.88
CA SER A 102 17.63 7.14 10.00
C SER A 102 17.83 7.82 8.64
N GLU A 103 18.75 7.35 7.80
CA GLU A 103 18.99 7.92 6.46
C GLU A 103 17.75 7.83 5.55
N LEU A 104 17.08 6.68 5.58
CA LEU A 104 15.83 6.47 4.83
C LEU A 104 14.71 7.34 5.39
N PHE A 105 14.61 7.43 6.71
CA PHE A 105 13.61 8.22 7.40
C PHE A 105 13.78 9.72 7.17
N ASP A 106 15.00 10.25 7.20
CA ASP A 106 15.26 11.67 6.94
C ASP A 106 14.77 12.08 5.55
N THR A 107 15.01 11.22 4.56
CA THR A 107 14.52 11.45 3.20
C THR A 107 12.99 11.37 3.15
N TRP A 108 12.38 10.33 3.73
CA TRP A 108 10.93 10.19 3.80
C TRP A 108 10.27 11.40 4.49
N LEU A 109 10.83 11.82 5.62
CA LEU A 109 10.37 12.94 6.42
C LEU A 109 10.40 14.24 5.61
N SER A 110 11.46 14.47 4.82
CA SER A 110 11.57 15.65 3.97
C SER A 110 10.43 15.77 2.94
N TYR A 111 9.97 14.67 2.35
CA TYR A 111 8.87 14.68 1.39
C TYR A 111 7.52 14.93 2.08
N VAL A 112 7.25 14.26 3.20
CA VAL A 112 5.94 14.37 3.87
C VAL A 112 5.79 15.68 4.66
N THR A 113 6.89 16.35 4.99
CA THR A 113 6.90 17.64 5.68
C THR A 113 7.17 18.85 4.78
N GLU A 114 7.35 18.65 3.46
CA GLU A 114 7.51 19.76 2.50
C GLU A 114 6.29 20.70 2.51
N ASP A 115 5.09 20.13 2.60
CA ASP A 115 3.84 20.89 2.71
C ASP A 115 2.88 20.27 3.76
N PRO A 116 3.13 20.53 5.06
CA PRO A 116 2.43 19.84 6.14
C PRO A 116 0.94 20.19 6.21
N GLU A 117 0.52 21.33 5.68
CA GLU A 117 -0.90 21.73 5.63
C GLU A 117 -1.68 20.95 4.57
N ARG A 118 -0.97 20.46 3.55
CA ARG A 118 -1.54 19.77 2.39
C ARG A 118 -1.29 18.26 2.40
N THR A 119 -0.34 17.79 3.21
CA THR A 119 -0.02 16.37 3.34
C THR A 119 -0.99 15.61 4.27
N TRP A 120 -1.56 14.52 3.76
CA TRP A 120 -2.35 13.53 4.48
C TRP A 120 -1.56 12.23 4.67
N LEU A 121 -1.66 11.62 5.86
CA LEU A 121 -0.88 10.44 6.25
C LEU A 121 -1.76 9.48 7.06
N SER A 122 -1.36 8.21 7.11
CA SER A 122 -1.92 7.23 8.05
C SER A 122 -1.67 7.65 9.50
N VAL A 123 -2.31 6.98 10.46
CA VAL A 123 -2.09 7.24 11.88
C VAL A 123 -0.64 6.98 12.29
N ALA A 124 -0.05 5.87 11.82
CA ALA A 124 1.33 5.51 12.13
C ALA A 124 2.33 6.51 11.55
N ASP A 125 2.15 6.86 10.27
CA ASP A 125 2.99 7.83 9.57
C ASP A 125 2.89 9.23 10.19
N ARG A 126 1.68 9.68 10.53
CA ARG A 126 1.50 10.98 11.22
C ARG A 126 2.15 10.98 12.59
N ALA A 127 2.04 9.89 13.35
CA ALA A 127 2.68 9.77 14.65
C ALA A 127 4.21 9.82 14.53
N ALA A 128 4.79 9.19 13.50
CA ALA A 128 6.22 9.25 13.24
C ALA A 128 6.71 10.69 12.97
N VAL A 129 5.94 11.49 12.21
CA VAL A 129 6.24 12.92 11.99
C VAL A 129 6.20 13.70 13.32
N VAL A 130 5.18 13.46 14.15
CA VAL A 130 5.06 14.11 15.47
C VAL A 130 6.23 13.71 16.37
N ASN A 131 6.56 12.43 16.43
CA ASN A 131 7.67 11.89 17.23
C ASN A 131 9.02 12.44 16.78
N ALA A 132 9.24 12.60 15.48
CA ALA A 132 10.43 13.26 14.95
C ALA A 132 10.52 14.72 15.41
N GLY A 133 9.41 15.44 15.43
CA GLY A 133 9.32 16.80 15.99
C GLY A 133 9.65 16.89 17.49
N LEU A 134 9.52 15.77 18.22
CA LEU A 134 9.92 15.63 19.62
C LEU A 134 11.38 15.16 19.80
N GLY A 135 12.14 15.03 18.71
CA GLY A 135 13.54 14.61 18.72
C GLY A 135 13.76 13.10 18.78
N MET A 136 12.73 12.29 18.56
CA MET A 136 12.87 10.84 18.46
C MET A 136 13.46 10.44 17.10
N CYS A 137 14.10 9.28 17.04
CA CYS A 137 14.64 8.68 15.81
C CYS A 137 14.12 7.24 15.65
N PRO A 138 14.13 6.67 14.43
CA PRO A 138 13.88 5.25 14.23
C PRO A 138 14.84 4.39 15.09
N PRO A 139 14.38 3.26 15.67
CA PRO A 139 13.03 2.69 15.53
C PRO A 139 11.99 3.29 16.48
N GLN A 140 12.36 4.20 17.39
CA GLN A 140 11.46 4.73 18.41
C GLN A 140 10.27 5.48 17.80
N THR A 141 10.51 6.22 16.71
CA THR A 141 9.43 6.92 15.96
C THR A 141 8.34 5.97 15.49
N GLY A 142 8.70 4.72 15.14
CA GLY A 142 7.77 3.70 14.67
C GLY A 142 7.19 2.80 15.76
N SER A 143 7.81 2.72 16.93
CA SER A 143 7.30 1.92 18.06
C SER A 143 6.46 2.71 19.06
N ASP A 144 6.70 4.01 19.21
CA ASP A 144 5.98 4.87 20.16
C ASP A 144 4.76 5.52 19.53
N ASN A 145 3.83 4.69 19.01
CA ASN A 145 2.57 5.17 18.46
C ASN A 145 1.45 4.14 18.59
N PRO A 146 0.16 4.57 18.63
CA PRO A 146 -0.96 3.67 18.91
C PRO A 146 -1.34 2.75 17.75
N HIS A 147 -0.70 2.90 16.59
CA HIS A 147 -1.09 2.28 15.33
C HIS A 147 0.10 1.61 14.61
N LEU A 148 1.12 1.19 15.37
CA LEU A 148 2.40 0.68 14.88
C LEU A 148 2.29 -0.57 13.97
N TYR A 149 1.14 -1.25 14.01
CA TYR A 149 0.83 -2.49 13.28
C TYR A 149 0.16 -2.27 11.92
N ASP A 150 0.14 -1.04 11.42
CA ASP A 150 -0.54 -0.68 10.17
C ASP A 150 0.11 -1.26 8.90
N ASP A 151 -0.67 -1.32 7.81
CA ASP A 151 -0.23 -1.83 6.52
C ASP A 151 0.45 -0.79 5.60
N SER A 152 0.63 0.46 6.03
CA SER A 152 1.38 1.49 5.27
C SER A 152 2.84 1.09 5.08
N SER A 153 3.37 0.28 6.01
CA SER A 153 4.70 -0.33 5.91
C SER A 153 4.81 -1.35 4.79
N VAL A 154 3.72 -2.02 4.43
CA VAL A 154 3.68 -3.11 3.46
C VAL A 154 3.75 -2.57 2.03
N VAL A 155 3.06 -1.46 1.74
CA VAL A 155 3.15 -0.78 0.44
C VAL A 155 4.54 -0.20 0.21
N ARG A 156 5.16 0.37 1.25
CA ARG A 156 6.54 0.87 1.21
C ARG A 156 7.59 -0.23 1.03
N ALA A 157 7.25 -1.48 1.32
CA ALA A 157 8.14 -2.62 1.09
C ALA A 157 8.25 -3.05 -0.38
N VAL A 158 7.30 -2.66 -1.25
CA VAL A 158 7.30 -3.06 -2.67
C VAL A 158 8.51 -2.49 -3.43
N PRO A 159 8.83 -1.18 -3.36
CA PRO A 159 10.06 -0.62 -3.94
C PRO A 159 11.34 -1.30 -3.44
N VAL A 160 11.38 -1.72 -2.17
CA VAL A 160 12.52 -2.47 -1.61
C VAL A 160 12.67 -3.81 -2.33
N GLY A 161 11.57 -4.55 -2.50
CA GLY A 161 11.57 -5.79 -3.26
C GLY A 161 12.03 -5.61 -4.71
N VAL A 162 11.72 -4.48 -5.35
CA VAL A 162 12.21 -4.13 -6.69
C VAL A 162 13.72 -3.88 -6.70
N ARG A 163 14.23 -3.07 -5.75
CA ARG A 163 15.66 -2.68 -5.67
C ARG A 163 16.58 -3.88 -5.41
N TRP A 164 16.11 -4.87 -4.66
CA TRP A 164 16.83 -6.11 -4.34
C TRP A 164 16.19 -7.34 -4.99
N ALA A 165 15.61 -7.19 -6.19
CA ALA A 165 15.06 -8.32 -6.92
C ALA A 165 16.11 -9.43 -7.09
N GLY A 166 15.74 -10.67 -6.76
CA GLY A 166 16.66 -11.82 -6.70
C GLY A 166 17.37 -12.04 -5.36
N ASP A 167 17.31 -11.09 -4.42
CA ASP A 167 17.89 -11.20 -3.08
C ASP A 167 16.82 -10.94 -1.99
N PRO A 168 15.97 -11.95 -1.68
CA PRO A 168 14.88 -11.79 -0.73
C PRO A 168 15.36 -11.52 0.71
N ILE A 169 16.57 -11.97 1.09
CA ILE A 169 17.10 -11.80 2.44
C ILE A 169 17.51 -10.34 2.66
N THR A 170 18.24 -9.75 1.72
CA THR A 170 18.60 -8.34 1.79
C THR A 170 17.36 -7.46 1.63
N ALA A 171 16.43 -7.81 0.73
CA ALA A 171 15.17 -7.09 0.59
C ALA A 171 14.39 -7.03 1.92
N ALA A 172 14.24 -8.16 2.62
CA ALA A 172 13.61 -8.19 3.94
C ALA A 172 14.38 -7.33 4.97
N THR A 173 15.70 -7.41 4.98
CA THR A 173 16.54 -6.64 5.91
C THR A 173 16.36 -5.13 5.72
N ILE A 174 16.36 -4.64 4.48
CA ILE A 174 16.16 -3.22 4.20
C ILE A 174 14.71 -2.80 4.45
N ALA A 175 13.73 -3.64 4.12
CA ALA A 175 12.33 -3.35 4.38
C ALA A 175 12.04 -3.19 5.88
N ALA A 176 12.73 -3.95 6.74
CA ALA A 176 12.64 -3.76 8.18
C ALA A 176 13.15 -2.37 8.63
N ARG A 177 14.19 -1.83 7.98
CA ARG A 177 14.73 -0.49 8.27
C ARG A 177 13.81 0.62 7.76
N VAL A 178 13.19 0.44 6.59
CA VAL A 178 12.16 1.36 6.07
C VAL A 178 10.95 1.38 7.01
N ALA A 179 10.43 0.21 7.36
CA ALA A 179 9.22 0.08 8.17
C ALA A 179 9.41 0.57 9.61
N SER A 180 10.57 0.32 10.22
CA SER A 180 10.83 0.73 11.62
C SER A 180 10.81 2.24 11.86
N ALA A 181 10.81 3.03 10.78
CA ALA A 181 10.68 4.47 10.86
C ALA A 181 9.30 4.93 11.34
N THR A 182 8.24 4.16 11.06
CA THR A 182 6.85 4.55 11.33
C THR A 182 6.01 3.42 11.97
N ASN A 183 6.49 2.17 11.86
CA ASN A 183 5.80 0.97 12.32
C ASN A 183 6.70 0.14 13.24
N ALA A 184 6.08 -0.80 13.95
CA ALA A 184 6.77 -1.80 14.76
C ALA A 184 6.01 -3.13 14.72
N GLU A 185 6.58 -4.15 15.37
CA GLU A 185 5.98 -5.48 15.50
C GLU A 185 5.48 -6.04 14.15
N VAL A 186 4.19 -6.36 14.05
CA VAL A 186 3.60 -6.98 12.86
C VAL A 186 3.65 -6.08 11.62
N GLY A 187 3.71 -4.75 11.78
CA GLY A 187 3.95 -3.85 10.64
C GLY A 187 5.31 -4.09 10.01
N VAL A 188 6.36 -4.19 10.85
CA VAL A 188 7.73 -4.50 10.39
C VAL A 188 7.82 -5.93 9.85
N GLU A 189 7.21 -6.92 10.52
CA GLU A 189 7.15 -8.30 10.02
C GLU A 189 6.50 -8.40 8.63
N SER A 190 5.39 -7.69 8.42
CA SER A 190 4.66 -7.67 7.16
C SER A 190 5.48 -7.05 6.03
N ALA A 191 6.17 -5.94 6.31
CA ALA A 191 7.08 -5.31 5.35
C ALA A 191 8.21 -6.27 4.90
N ARG A 192 8.79 -7.03 5.84
CA ARG A 192 9.82 -8.04 5.52
C ARG A 192 9.30 -9.11 4.58
N VAL A 193 8.12 -9.66 4.86
CA VAL A 193 7.47 -10.70 4.05
C VAL A 193 7.17 -10.17 2.65
N MET A 194 6.60 -8.95 2.54
CA MET A 194 6.25 -8.37 1.25
C MET A 194 7.49 -8.09 0.39
N ALA A 195 8.53 -7.47 0.93
CA ALA A 195 9.75 -7.19 0.17
C ALA A 195 10.44 -8.47 -0.31
N ALA A 196 10.55 -9.50 0.55
CA ALA A 196 11.10 -10.79 0.16
C ALA A 196 10.26 -11.49 -0.91
N THR A 197 8.92 -11.43 -0.78
CA THR A 197 7.99 -12.00 -1.77
C THR A 197 8.17 -11.30 -3.12
N ILE A 198 8.15 -9.96 -3.17
CA ILE A 198 8.32 -9.19 -4.41
C ILE A 198 9.70 -9.44 -5.03
N ALA A 199 10.76 -9.43 -4.23
CA ALA A 199 12.12 -9.68 -4.71
C ALA A 199 12.27 -11.05 -5.37
N HIS A 200 11.71 -12.09 -4.75
CA HIS A 200 11.69 -13.45 -5.30
C HIS A 200 10.80 -13.51 -6.56
N LEU A 201 9.62 -12.91 -6.50
CA LEU A 201 8.61 -12.98 -7.56
C LEU A 201 9.07 -12.30 -8.84
N ILE A 202 9.74 -11.14 -8.77
CA ILE A 202 10.32 -10.48 -9.94
C ILE A 202 11.41 -11.36 -10.58
N ALA A 203 12.14 -12.11 -9.77
CA ALA A 203 13.20 -12.98 -10.26
C ALA A 203 12.66 -14.22 -10.99
N THR A 204 11.67 -14.90 -10.41
CA THR A 204 11.19 -16.21 -10.86
C THR A 204 9.86 -16.15 -11.61
N GLY A 205 8.91 -15.31 -11.15
CA GLY A 205 7.51 -15.31 -11.59
C GLY A 205 6.68 -16.42 -10.94
N ASP A 206 7.25 -17.17 -10.00
CA ASP A 206 6.57 -18.23 -9.26
C ASP A 206 6.00 -17.67 -7.95
N ILE A 207 4.67 -17.51 -7.92
CA ILE A 207 3.97 -16.97 -6.75
C ILE A 207 4.05 -17.89 -5.53
N GLY A 208 4.03 -19.21 -5.72
CA GLY A 208 4.12 -20.17 -4.63
C GLY A 208 5.48 -20.12 -3.95
N ALA A 209 6.55 -20.21 -4.75
CA ALA A 209 7.92 -20.11 -4.25
C ALA A 209 8.22 -18.74 -3.63
N ALA A 210 7.67 -17.65 -4.20
CA ALA A 210 7.82 -16.30 -3.65
C ALA A 210 7.16 -16.16 -2.28
N ILE A 211 5.94 -16.69 -2.09
CA ILE A 211 5.25 -16.67 -0.80
C ILE A 211 6.01 -17.49 0.23
N THR A 212 6.51 -18.67 -0.13
CA THR A 212 7.38 -19.46 0.77
C THR A 212 8.63 -18.67 1.16
N SER A 213 9.27 -17.97 0.21
CA SER A 213 10.43 -17.12 0.47
C SER A 213 10.12 -15.95 1.40
N GLY A 214 8.93 -15.34 1.27
CA GLY A 214 8.43 -14.30 2.17
C GLY A 214 8.19 -14.83 3.58
N ARG A 215 7.49 -15.98 3.69
CA ARG A 215 7.18 -16.63 4.98
C ARG A 215 8.43 -17.04 5.76
N ALA A 216 9.53 -17.36 5.07
CA ALA A 216 10.81 -17.67 5.71
C ALA A 216 11.41 -16.51 6.53
N GLN A 217 10.84 -15.30 6.43
CA GLN A 217 11.24 -14.13 7.22
C GLN A 217 10.54 -14.05 8.59
N LEU A 218 9.57 -14.93 8.88
CA LEU A 218 8.75 -14.91 10.08
C LEU A 218 9.20 -15.90 11.14
N SER A 219 8.86 -15.61 12.39
CA SER A 219 8.88 -16.59 13.47
C SER A 219 7.67 -17.53 13.37
N GLU A 220 7.81 -18.75 13.88
CA GLU A 220 6.77 -19.79 13.77
C GLU A 220 5.46 -19.43 14.47
N ASP A 221 5.48 -18.59 15.52
CA ASP A 221 4.28 -18.23 16.31
C ASP A 221 4.04 -16.72 16.40
N SER A 222 3.96 -16.06 15.24
CA SER A 222 3.58 -14.63 15.13
C SER A 222 2.11 -14.45 14.75
N TRP A 223 1.55 -13.26 15.04
CA TRP A 223 0.19 -12.91 14.61
C TRP A 223 0.04 -13.02 13.10
N LEU A 224 1.04 -12.57 12.34
CA LEU A 224 1.03 -12.65 10.88
C LEU A 224 1.08 -14.10 10.39
N THR A 225 1.89 -14.96 11.01
CA THR A 225 1.95 -16.39 10.66
C THR A 225 0.57 -17.04 10.78
N ARG A 226 -0.13 -16.82 11.90
CA ARG A 226 -1.49 -17.34 12.11
C ARG A 226 -2.49 -16.77 11.08
N GLY A 227 -2.38 -15.49 10.75
CA GLY A 227 -3.22 -14.85 9.73
C GLY A 227 -3.03 -15.46 8.34
N ILE A 228 -1.77 -15.64 7.92
CA ILE A 228 -1.42 -16.29 6.64
C ILE A 228 -1.95 -17.72 6.62
N ASP A 229 -1.68 -18.52 7.66
CA ASP A 229 -2.14 -19.91 7.71
C ASP A 229 -3.66 -20.00 7.68
N ARG A 230 -4.37 -19.11 8.38
CA ARG A 230 -5.83 -19.10 8.33
C ARG A 230 -6.37 -18.71 6.95
N ALA A 231 -5.76 -17.72 6.28
CA ALA A 231 -6.17 -17.30 4.94
C ALA A 231 -6.07 -18.45 3.93
N PHE A 232 -4.96 -19.18 3.96
CA PHE A 232 -4.72 -20.33 3.08
C PHE A 232 -5.56 -21.55 3.46
N ALA A 233 -5.80 -21.81 4.75
CA ALA A 233 -6.68 -22.89 5.18
C ALA A 233 -8.13 -22.66 4.70
N ILE A 234 -8.65 -21.43 4.82
CA ILE A 234 -9.98 -21.09 4.28
C ILE A 234 -10.01 -21.30 2.76
N LEU A 235 -8.97 -20.86 2.05
CA LEU A 235 -8.88 -21.04 0.60
C LEU A 235 -8.89 -22.53 0.19
N GLU A 236 -8.17 -23.38 0.94
CA GLU A 236 -8.14 -24.83 0.72
C GLU A 236 -9.51 -25.48 1.00
N GLU A 237 -10.15 -25.09 2.10
CA GLU A 237 -11.48 -25.57 2.50
C GLU A 237 -12.56 -25.20 1.46
N GLU A 238 -12.58 -23.94 1.01
CA GLU A 238 -13.60 -23.41 0.07
C GLU A 238 -13.30 -23.74 -1.40
N ARG A 239 -12.05 -24.07 -1.74
CA ARG A 239 -11.57 -24.41 -3.10
C ARG A 239 -11.78 -23.31 -4.16
N SER A 240 -12.18 -22.13 -3.73
CA SER A 240 -12.45 -20.97 -4.57
C SER A 240 -12.24 -19.70 -3.76
N ALA A 241 -11.40 -18.80 -4.29
CA ALA A 241 -11.16 -17.51 -3.65
C ALA A 241 -12.43 -16.65 -3.56
N PHE A 242 -13.31 -16.74 -4.57
CA PHE A 242 -14.61 -16.08 -4.53
C PHE A 242 -15.50 -16.64 -3.41
N ALA A 243 -15.51 -17.97 -3.22
CA ALA A 243 -16.25 -18.61 -2.13
C ALA A 243 -15.64 -18.32 -0.74
N ALA A 244 -14.34 -18.04 -0.67
CA ALA A 244 -13.64 -17.70 0.57
C ALA A 244 -13.95 -16.29 1.10
N VAL A 245 -14.41 -15.36 0.25
CA VAL A 245 -14.63 -13.93 0.61
C VAL A 245 -15.44 -13.74 1.90
N PRO A 246 -16.60 -14.41 2.12
CA PRO A 246 -17.37 -14.24 3.35
C PRO A 246 -16.60 -14.67 4.61
N ARG A 247 -15.82 -15.75 4.51
CA ARG A 247 -15.04 -16.28 5.64
C ARG A 247 -13.80 -15.45 5.92
N TRP A 248 -13.08 -15.02 4.89
CA TRP A 248 -12.02 -14.03 5.05
C TRP A 248 -12.51 -12.76 5.73
N SER A 249 -13.68 -12.25 5.33
CA SER A 249 -14.29 -11.04 5.92
C SER A 249 -14.71 -11.20 7.38
N ASN A 250 -15.02 -12.42 7.83
CA ASN A 250 -15.53 -12.67 9.19
C ASN A 250 -14.49 -13.25 10.14
N GLU A 251 -13.49 -13.96 9.62
CA GLU A 251 -12.53 -14.73 10.42
C GLU A 251 -11.13 -14.12 10.45
N ILE A 252 -10.78 -13.30 9.45
CA ILE A 252 -9.46 -12.66 9.36
C ILE A 252 -9.59 -11.16 9.62
N VAL A 253 -10.60 -10.54 9.04
CA VAL A 253 -10.84 -9.10 9.16
C VAL A 253 -11.61 -8.82 10.45
N SER A 254 -10.90 -8.37 11.49
CA SER A 254 -11.50 -8.18 12.82
C SER A 254 -12.52 -7.04 12.84
N PRO A 255 -13.72 -7.21 13.39
CA PRO A 255 -14.66 -6.11 13.60
C PRO A 255 -14.32 -5.27 14.84
N GLU A 256 -13.37 -5.70 15.67
CA GLU A 256 -13.09 -5.11 16.98
C GLU A 256 -12.29 -3.80 16.89
N TYR A 257 -11.59 -3.59 15.77
CA TYR A 257 -10.79 -2.38 15.55
C TYR A 257 -11.39 -1.47 14.47
N SER A 258 -11.31 -0.17 14.72
CA SER A 258 -12.02 0.85 13.92
C SER A 258 -11.38 1.15 12.57
N PHE A 259 -10.09 0.84 12.40
CA PHE A 259 -9.38 1.09 11.15
C PHE A 259 -9.22 -0.17 10.30
N GLY A 260 -9.24 0.03 8.99
CA GLY A 260 -9.22 -1.01 7.96
C GLY A 260 -7.84 -1.34 7.40
N ASN A 261 -6.78 -1.01 8.12
CA ASN A 261 -5.41 -1.00 7.60
C ASN A 261 -4.46 -1.74 8.55
N ILE A 262 -4.88 -2.89 9.08
CA ILE A 262 -4.04 -3.73 9.95
C ILE A 262 -3.22 -4.69 9.06
N ALA A 263 -1.90 -4.64 9.16
CA ALA A 263 -1.02 -5.45 8.30
C ALA A 263 -1.26 -6.96 8.44
N ALA A 264 -1.58 -7.42 9.65
CA ALA A 264 -1.92 -8.80 9.95
C ALA A 264 -3.27 -9.27 9.36
N GLU A 265 -4.10 -8.36 8.83
CA GLU A 265 -5.33 -8.67 8.11
C GLU A 265 -5.10 -8.54 6.59
N THR A 266 -4.46 -7.44 6.17
CA THR A 266 -4.27 -7.08 4.76
C THR A 266 -3.31 -7.99 4.03
N LEU A 267 -2.11 -8.23 4.58
CA LEU A 267 -1.09 -9.01 3.88
C LEU A 267 -1.49 -10.48 3.69
N PRO A 268 -2.02 -11.22 4.69
CA PRO A 268 -2.49 -12.59 4.48
C PRO A 268 -3.48 -12.74 3.32
N LEU A 269 -4.44 -11.82 3.23
CA LEU A 269 -5.44 -11.83 2.16
C LEU A 269 -4.84 -11.46 0.81
N ALA A 270 -3.90 -10.51 0.76
CA ALA A 270 -3.20 -10.17 -0.47
C ALA A 270 -2.44 -11.39 -1.05
N LEU A 271 -1.75 -12.15 -0.18
CA LEU A 271 -1.02 -13.35 -0.56
C LEU A 271 -1.97 -14.48 -1.01
N ALA A 272 -3.04 -14.73 -0.26
CA ALA A 272 -4.00 -15.80 -0.58
C ALA A 272 -4.76 -15.52 -1.89
N ILE A 273 -5.20 -14.27 -2.11
CA ILE A 273 -5.86 -13.84 -3.36
C ILE A 273 -4.88 -13.98 -4.54
N SER A 274 -3.65 -13.50 -4.39
CA SER A 274 -2.66 -13.54 -5.50
C SER A 274 -2.19 -14.96 -5.83
N ALA A 275 -2.18 -15.86 -4.85
CA ALA A 275 -1.86 -17.27 -5.04
C ALA A 275 -3.00 -18.05 -5.76
N SER A 276 -4.25 -17.63 -5.58
CA SER A 276 -5.42 -18.33 -6.08
C SER A 276 -5.97 -17.81 -7.40
N THR A 277 -5.53 -16.64 -7.84
CA THR A 277 -6.02 -15.99 -9.07
C THR A 277 -4.99 -16.04 -10.21
N HIS A 278 -5.51 -15.99 -11.43
CA HIS A 278 -4.71 -16.18 -12.63
C HIS A 278 -4.20 -14.89 -13.24
N ASN A 279 -4.91 -13.77 -13.09
CA ASN A 279 -4.61 -12.51 -13.75
C ASN A 279 -4.93 -11.31 -12.86
N PHE A 280 -4.39 -10.14 -13.24
CA PHE A 280 -4.56 -8.88 -12.51
C PHE A 280 -6.04 -8.53 -12.28
N SER A 281 -6.89 -8.72 -13.29
CA SER A 281 -8.31 -8.34 -13.22
C SER A 281 -9.10 -9.18 -12.22
N GLU A 282 -8.83 -10.48 -12.19
CA GLU A 282 -9.45 -11.42 -11.25
C GLU A 282 -9.02 -11.14 -9.81
N GLY A 283 -7.71 -11.02 -9.57
CA GLY A 283 -7.17 -10.71 -8.24
C GLY A 283 -7.71 -9.39 -7.70
N LEU A 284 -7.69 -8.34 -8.53
CA LEU A 284 -8.18 -7.04 -8.13
C LEU A 284 -9.69 -7.04 -7.86
N GLY A 285 -10.47 -7.72 -8.70
CA GLY A 285 -11.91 -7.87 -8.50
C GLY A 285 -12.23 -8.47 -7.13
N LEU A 286 -11.53 -9.54 -6.74
CA LEU A 286 -11.71 -10.16 -5.42
C LEU A 286 -11.23 -9.26 -4.27
N ALA A 287 -10.10 -8.57 -4.43
CA ALA A 287 -9.59 -7.64 -3.42
C ALA A 287 -10.63 -6.55 -3.07
N THR A 288 -11.35 -6.04 -4.07
CA THR A 288 -12.40 -5.03 -3.86
C THR A 288 -13.66 -5.55 -3.15
N MET A 289 -13.82 -6.87 -3.02
CA MET A 289 -14.95 -7.49 -2.31
C MET A 289 -14.74 -7.57 -0.79
N ILE A 290 -13.64 -7.04 -0.25
CA ILE A 290 -13.33 -6.99 1.19
C ILE A 290 -13.32 -5.52 1.64
N PRO A 291 -14.49 -4.91 1.95
CA PRO A 291 -14.61 -3.46 2.01
C PRO A 291 -13.81 -2.79 3.13
N LYS A 292 -13.63 -3.48 4.28
CA LYS A 292 -12.85 -2.94 5.40
C LYS A 292 -11.39 -2.70 4.99
N LEU A 293 -10.81 -3.57 4.15
CA LEU A 293 -9.42 -3.45 3.69
C LEU A 293 -9.31 -2.78 2.32
N SER A 294 -10.36 -2.06 1.89
CA SER A 294 -10.48 -1.59 0.52
C SER A 294 -9.42 -0.58 0.08
N ASP A 295 -8.72 0.06 1.03
CA ASP A 295 -7.63 1.00 0.77
C ASP A 295 -6.41 0.26 0.23
N THR A 296 -5.75 -0.51 1.10
CA THR A 296 -4.45 -1.12 0.85
C THR A 296 -4.49 -2.48 0.14
N LEU A 297 -5.53 -3.30 0.39
CA LEU A 297 -5.57 -4.66 -0.15
C LEU A 297 -5.51 -4.72 -1.69
N PRO A 298 -6.29 -3.89 -2.44
CA PRO A 298 -6.19 -3.82 -3.89
C PRO A 298 -4.78 -3.43 -4.38
N ALA A 299 -4.12 -2.49 -3.69
CA ALA A 299 -2.76 -2.06 -4.03
C ALA A 299 -1.75 -3.21 -3.88
N LEU A 300 -1.80 -3.97 -2.78
CA LEU A 300 -0.90 -5.11 -2.56
C LEU A 300 -1.12 -6.24 -3.57
N VAL A 301 -2.39 -6.57 -3.88
CA VAL A 301 -2.72 -7.58 -4.90
C VAL A 301 -2.24 -7.12 -6.28
N GLY A 302 -2.45 -5.85 -6.62
CA GLY A 302 -1.94 -5.26 -7.85
C GLY A 302 -0.42 -5.37 -7.96
N ALA A 303 0.31 -5.08 -6.87
CA ALA A 303 1.76 -5.20 -6.82
C ALA A 303 2.24 -6.64 -7.06
N LEU A 304 1.59 -7.63 -6.44
CA LEU A 304 1.94 -9.05 -6.57
C LEU A 304 1.67 -9.56 -8.00
N HIS A 305 0.52 -9.23 -8.60
CA HIS A 305 0.24 -9.61 -9.99
C HIS A 305 1.19 -8.93 -10.96
N GLY A 306 1.47 -7.64 -10.77
CA GLY A 306 2.42 -6.90 -11.59
C GLY A 306 3.84 -7.47 -11.50
N ALA A 307 4.30 -7.83 -10.30
CA ALA A 307 5.59 -8.49 -10.08
C ALA A 307 5.65 -9.90 -10.69
N ARG A 308 4.53 -10.62 -10.74
CA ARG A 308 4.43 -11.97 -11.32
C ARG A 308 4.44 -11.94 -12.86
N GLN A 309 3.62 -11.06 -13.44
CA GLN A 309 3.22 -11.14 -14.86
C GLN A 309 3.81 -10.02 -15.71
N GLY A 310 4.27 -8.93 -15.09
CA GLY A 310 4.77 -7.75 -15.79
C GLY A 310 3.69 -6.73 -16.09
N MET A 311 4.12 -5.52 -16.46
CA MET A 311 3.19 -4.41 -16.72
C MET A 311 2.24 -4.66 -17.90
N ALA A 312 2.59 -5.54 -18.87
CA ALA A 312 1.71 -5.82 -20.01
C ALA A 312 0.34 -6.38 -19.61
N GLU A 313 0.25 -7.07 -18.47
CA GLU A 313 -0.98 -7.63 -17.92
C GLU A 313 -1.98 -6.56 -17.47
N ILE A 314 -1.49 -5.39 -17.02
CA ILE A 314 -2.34 -4.31 -16.53
C ILE A 314 -2.96 -3.61 -17.75
N PRO A 315 -4.29 -3.44 -17.87
CA PRO A 315 -4.91 -2.82 -19.04
C PRO A 315 -4.35 -1.42 -19.36
N GLU A 316 -4.17 -1.08 -20.64
CA GLU A 316 -3.58 0.21 -21.06
C GLU A 316 -4.33 1.43 -20.51
N THR A 317 -5.67 1.34 -20.44
CA THR A 317 -6.51 2.39 -19.86
C THR A 317 -6.23 2.62 -18.36
N TRP A 318 -5.72 1.62 -17.66
CA TRP A 318 -5.29 1.72 -16.27
C TRP A 318 -3.85 2.21 -16.18
N ARG A 319 -2.94 1.65 -16.99
CA ARG A 319 -1.52 2.05 -17.02
C ARG A 319 -1.36 3.55 -17.25
N SER A 320 -2.05 4.08 -18.26
CA SER A 320 -2.01 5.50 -18.62
C SER A 320 -2.56 6.45 -17.53
N ARG A 321 -3.35 5.92 -16.58
CA ARG A 321 -4.00 6.70 -15.52
C ARG A 321 -3.36 6.53 -14.14
N ALA A 322 -2.69 5.41 -13.90
CA ALA A 322 -2.06 5.09 -12.62
C ALA A 322 -0.54 5.34 -12.61
N ASP A 323 0.11 5.49 -13.77
CA ASP A 323 1.58 5.63 -13.81
C ASP A 323 2.09 6.96 -13.23
N ILE A 324 1.45 8.08 -13.57
CA ILE A 324 1.86 9.40 -13.09
C ILE A 324 1.12 9.72 -11.79
N LEU A 325 1.86 10.04 -10.73
CA LEU A 325 1.30 10.45 -9.46
C LEU A 325 0.82 11.90 -9.50
N HIS A 326 -0.32 12.16 -8.86
CA HIS A 326 -0.95 13.47 -8.85
C HIS A 326 -0.68 14.25 -7.55
N GLY A 327 -0.07 13.64 -6.53
CA GLY A 327 0.16 14.29 -5.22
C GLY A 327 -1.15 14.55 -4.47
N VAL A 328 -2.09 13.60 -4.56
CA VAL A 328 -3.42 13.66 -3.95
C VAL A 328 -3.32 13.78 -2.43
N CYS A 329 -2.49 12.94 -1.81
CA CYS A 329 -2.27 12.91 -0.37
C CYS A 329 -0.93 13.55 0.01
N ILE A 330 0.10 13.42 -0.84
CA ILE A 330 1.44 13.94 -0.60
C ILE A 330 1.89 14.78 -1.81
N PRO A 331 1.73 16.12 -1.79
CA PRO A 331 1.95 16.97 -2.97
C PRO A 331 3.37 16.90 -3.57
N SER A 332 4.37 16.63 -2.75
CA SER A 332 5.80 16.63 -3.14
C SER A 332 6.18 15.51 -4.12
N VAL A 333 5.32 14.50 -4.32
CA VAL A 333 5.54 13.43 -5.31
C VAL A 333 4.72 13.60 -6.59
N ALA A 334 4.01 14.72 -6.76
CA ALA A 334 3.31 15.01 -7.99
C ALA A 334 4.25 14.98 -9.21
N GLY A 335 3.81 14.34 -10.30
CA GLY A 335 4.57 14.19 -11.53
C GLY A 335 5.57 13.02 -11.57
N GLN A 336 5.75 12.29 -10.46
CA GLN A 336 6.57 11.08 -10.46
C GLN A 336 5.89 9.96 -11.26
N SER A 337 6.68 9.22 -12.05
CA SER A 337 6.22 8.03 -12.78
C SER A 337 6.60 6.75 -12.02
N MET A 338 5.61 5.92 -11.70
CA MET A 338 5.81 4.65 -11.01
C MET A 338 6.66 3.67 -11.84
N ARG A 339 6.46 3.63 -13.17
CA ARG A 339 7.30 2.83 -14.06
C ARG A 339 8.72 3.36 -14.12
N HIS A 340 8.90 4.68 -14.16
CA HIS A 340 10.23 5.29 -14.18
C HIS A 340 11.00 5.01 -12.88
N LEU A 341 10.35 5.16 -11.73
CA LEU A 341 10.94 4.83 -10.43
C LEU A 341 11.33 3.34 -10.36
N ALA A 342 10.45 2.43 -10.81
CA ALA A 342 10.76 1.01 -10.87
C ALA A 342 11.96 0.71 -11.77
N SER A 343 12.02 1.35 -12.94
CA SER A 343 13.14 1.28 -13.88
C SER A 343 14.46 1.70 -13.23
N MET A 344 14.49 2.82 -12.52
CA MET A 344 15.70 3.30 -11.84
C MET A 344 16.15 2.33 -10.74
N LEU A 345 15.22 1.88 -9.88
CA LEU A 345 15.52 0.88 -8.85
C LEU A 345 16.05 -0.43 -9.44
N TRP A 346 15.47 -0.86 -10.56
CA TRP A 346 15.88 -2.06 -11.28
C TRP A 346 17.29 -1.93 -11.85
N ASP A 347 17.61 -0.79 -12.45
CA ASP A 347 18.90 -0.55 -13.10
C ASP A 347 20.04 -0.45 -12.08
N GLU A 348 19.76 0.05 -10.87
CA GLU A 348 20.76 0.08 -9.81
C GLU A 348 20.87 -1.22 -9.00
N ARG A 349 20.00 -2.22 -9.23
CA ARG A 349 19.89 -3.44 -8.41
C ARG A 349 21.27 -4.05 -8.14
N SER A 350 21.50 -4.50 -6.90
CA SER A 350 22.73 -5.21 -6.56
C SER A 350 22.77 -6.52 -7.35
N ILE A 351 23.53 -6.54 -8.44
CA ILE A 351 23.83 -7.77 -9.17
C ILE A 351 24.92 -8.46 -8.35
N GLY A 352 24.51 -9.36 -7.47
CA GLY A 352 25.41 -10.29 -6.79
C GLY A 352 26.08 -11.24 -7.77
#